data_AF-A0A0E9ZHH7-F1
#
_entry.id   AF-A0A0E9ZHH7-F1
#
_cell.length_a   1.000
_cell.length_b   1.000
_cell.length_c   1.000
_cell.angle_alpha   90.00
_cell.angle_beta   90.00
_cell.angle_gamma   90.00
#
_symmetry.space_group_name_H-M   'P 1'
#
loop_
_entity.id
_entity.type
_entity.pdbx_description
1 polymer ?
#
loop_
_entity_poly.entity_id
_entity_poly.type
_entity_poly.pdbx_seq_one_letter_code
_entity_poly.pdbx_strand_id
1 'polypeptide(L)'
;MNNNEIIRRLETLKNIYHKEHCHNFDSGIDSIINILHNTSKQDGTTWEQAASIYRTLAVSKSGFSDVYVDAGTSDERVAANIKLDDIRQSLWDAFKRA
;
A
#
# COMPACT_ATOMS: atom_id res chain seq x y z
N MET A 1 -8.46 3.59 -11.08
CA MET A 1 -8.36 2.33 -10.30
C MET A 1 -9.63 2.20 -9.49
N ASN A 2 -10.31 1.07 -9.54
CA ASN A 2 -11.51 0.83 -8.71
C ASN A 2 -11.12 0.25 -7.33
N ASN A 3 -12.07 0.20 -6.38
CA ASN A 3 -11.81 -0.28 -5.01
C ASN A 3 -11.19 -1.69 -4.99
N ASN A 4 -11.66 -2.61 -5.83
CA ASN A 4 -11.13 -3.99 -5.87
C ASN A 4 -9.66 -4.03 -6.33
N GLU A 5 -9.28 -3.21 -7.30
CA GLU A 5 -7.89 -3.09 -7.75
C GLU A 5 -6.99 -2.49 -6.66
N ILE A 6 -7.50 -1.49 -5.94
CA ILE A 6 -6.79 -0.86 -4.82
C ILE A 6 -6.59 -1.86 -3.69
N ILE A 7 -7.63 -2.60 -3.30
CA ILE A 7 -7.57 -3.63 -2.26
C ILE A 7 -6.52 -4.70 -2.63
N ARG A 8 -6.55 -5.24 -3.85
CA ARG A 8 -5.54 -6.24 -4.28
C ARG A 8 -4.11 -5.73 -4.20
N ARG A 9 -3.89 -4.45 -4.56
CA ARG A 9 -2.57 -3.82 -4.44
C ARG A 9 -2.16 -3.62 -2.99
N LEU A 10 -3.09 -3.23 -2.11
CA LEU A 10 -2.85 -3.12 -0.67
C LEU A 10 -2.54 -4.49 -0.03
N GLU A 11 -3.27 -5.54 -0.38
CA GLU A 11 -2.98 -6.92 0.06
C GLU A 11 -1.59 -7.37 -0.39
N THR A 12 -1.22 -7.07 -1.64
CA THR A 12 0.12 -7.37 -2.17
C THR A 12 1.19 -6.60 -1.41
N LEU A 13 0.98 -5.31 -1.16
CA LEU A 13 1.90 -4.46 -0.40
C LEU A 13 2.09 -5.00 1.03
N LYS A 14 0.99 -5.32 1.71
CA LYS A 14 1.00 -5.91 3.06
C LYS A 14 1.81 -7.21 3.06
N ASN A 15 1.56 -8.10 2.11
CA ASN A 15 2.29 -9.36 2.02
C ASN A 15 3.80 -9.17 1.78
N ILE A 16 4.20 -8.14 1.03
CA ILE A 16 5.63 -7.81 0.87
C ILE A 16 6.19 -7.34 2.20
N TYR A 17 5.57 -6.35 2.84
CA TYR A 17 6.06 -5.78 4.11
C TYR A 17 6.11 -6.81 5.22
N HIS A 18 5.11 -7.67 5.31
CA HIS A 18 5.05 -8.75 6.28
C HIS A 18 6.21 -9.75 6.09
N LYS A 19 6.59 -10.05 4.85
CA LYS A 19 7.76 -10.91 4.55
C LYS A 19 9.08 -10.24 4.91
N GLU A 20 9.18 -8.93 4.73
CA GLU A 20 10.32 -8.11 5.15
C GLU A 20 10.26 -7.72 6.65
N HIS A 21 9.48 -8.44 7.47
CA HIS A 21 9.33 -8.23 8.92
C HIS A 21 8.84 -6.84 9.35
N CYS A 22 8.23 -6.07 8.44
CA CYS A 22 7.69 -4.73 8.65
C CYS A 22 6.21 -4.77 9.09
N HIS A 23 5.92 -5.57 10.14
CA HIS A 23 4.55 -5.81 10.62
C HIS A 23 3.84 -4.58 11.19
N ASN A 24 4.59 -3.52 11.50
CA ASN A 24 4.06 -2.26 12.03
C ASN A 24 3.09 -1.55 11.06
N PHE A 25 3.08 -1.94 9.79
CA PHE A 25 2.18 -1.38 8.77
C PHE A 25 0.89 -2.19 8.56
N ASP A 26 0.83 -3.44 9.07
CA ASP A 26 -0.28 -4.37 8.79
C ASP A 26 -1.62 -3.77 9.24
N SER A 27 -1.69 -3.22 10.46
CA SER A 27 -2.92 -2.62 11.01
C SER A 27 -3.41 -1.40 10.21
N GLY A 28 -2.47 -0.58 9.72
CA GLY A 28 -2.78 0.57 8.88
C GLY A 28 -3.33 0.15 7.52
N ILE A 29 -2.70 -0.85 6.89
CA ILE A 29 -3.14 -1.39 5.60
C ILE A 29 -4.50 -2.09 5.73
N ASP A 30 -4.70 -2.89 6.78
CA ASP A 30 -5.97 -3.58 7.04
C ASP A 30 -7.11 -2.60 7.31
N SER A 31 -6.83 -1.48 7.97
CA SER A 31 -7.82 -0.41 8.18
C SER A 31 -8.29 0.18 6.84
N ILE A 32 -7.37 0.44 5.90
CA ILE A 32 -7.70 0.94 4.57
C ILE A 32 -8.53 -0.08 3.80
N ILE A 33 -8.13 -1.36 3.80
CA ILE A 33 -8.84 -2.45 3.15
C ILE A 33 -10.28 -2.58 3.69
N ASN A 34 -10.44 -2.55 5.01
CA ASN A 34 -11.75 -2.64 5.65
C ASN A 34 -12.66 -1.47 5.29
N ILE A 35 -12.13 -0.25 5.21
CA ILE A 35 -12.91 0.91 4.74
C ILE A 35 -13.38 0.67 3.30
N LEU A 36 -12.46 0.32 2.40
CA LEU A 36 -12.78 0.15 0.98
C LEU A 36 -13.73 -1.02 0.69
N HIS A 37 -13.71 -2.09 1.48
CA HIS A 37 -14.67 -3.19 1.38
C HIS A 37 -16.09 -2.78 1.76
N ASN A 38 -16.23 -1.91 2.77
CA ASN A 38 -17.53 -1.46 3.24
C ASN A 38 -18.13 -0.35 2.37
N THR A 39 -17.37 0.17 1.40
CA THR A 39 -17.87 1.18 0.48
C THR A 39 -18.12 0.63 -0.92
N SER A 40 -19.38 0.73 -1.36
CA SER A 40 -19.81 0.25 -2.69
C SER A 40 -19.26 1.07 -3.86
N LYS A 41 -18.84 2.32 -3.61
CA LYS A 41 -18.15 3.24 -4.54
C LYS A 41 -17.15 4.09 -3.76
N GLN A 42 -16.35 4.91 -4.42
CA GLN A 42 -15.54 5.94 -3.73
C GLN A 42 -16.48 7.05 -3.25
N ASP A 43 -17.21 6.83 -2.15
CA ASP A 43 -17.91 7.93 -1.49
C ASP A 43 -16.88 8.90 -0.91
N GLY A 44 -17.17 10.19 -0.94
CA GLY A 44 -16.16 11.22 -0.63
C GLY A 44 -15.63 11.16 0.80
N THR A 45 -16.38 10.62 1.77
CA THR A 45 -15.97 10.64 3.18
C THR A 45 -15.13 9.42 3.55
N THR A 46 -15.57 8.22 3.19
CA THR A 46 -14.82 6.98 3.43
C THR A 46 -13.58 6.90 2.55
N TRP A 47 -13.65 7.40 1.32
CA TRP A 47 -12.48 7.51 0.46
C TRP A 47 -11.42 8.42 1.08
N GLU A 48 -11.81 9.60 1.57
CA GLU A 48 -10.87 10.53 2.20
C GLU A 48 -10.26 9.94 3.48
N GLN A 49 -11.03 9.17 4.25
CA GLN A 49 -10.53 8.45 5.41
C GLN A 49 -9.45 7.41 5.01
N ALA A 50 -9.74 6.58 4.01
CA ALA A 50 -8.79 5.61 3.46
C ALA A 50 -7.52 6.31 2.92
N ALA A 51 -7.69 7.39 2.15
CA ALA A 51 -6.60 8.18 1.57
C ALA A 51 -5.75 8.85 2.65
N SER A 52 -6.36 9.34 3.72
CA SER A 52 -5.66 9.98 4.84
C SER A 52 -4.77 8.99 5.59
N ILE A 53 -5.28 7.77 5.87
CA ILE A 53 -4.48 6.71 6.50
C ILE A 53 -3.30 6.33 5.60
N TYR A 54 -3.55 6.07 4.30
CA TYR A 54 -2.48 5.71 3.36
C TYR A 54 -1.40 6.79 3.28
N ARG A 55 -1.80 8.07 3.12
CA ARG A 55 -0.85 9.19 3.08
C ARG A 55 -0.07 9.32 4.36
N THR A 56 -0.68 9.09 5.52
CA THR A 56 0.02 9.10 6.81
C THR A 56 1.11 8.02 6.86
N LEU A 57 0.80 6.80 6.41
CA LEU A 57 1.79 5.73 6.31
C LEU A 57 2.91 6.10 5.34
N ALA A 58 2.56 6.51 4.12
CA ALA A 58 3.50 6.79 3.03
C ALA A 58 4.40 8.00 3.28
N VAL A 59 3.92 9.02 4.00
CA VAL A 59 4.68 10.25 4.32
C VAL A 59 5.39 10.15 5.67
N SER A 60 5.08 9.15 6.49
CA SER A 60 5.83 8.92 7.73
C SER A 60 7.31 8.71 7.39
N LYS A 61 8.14 9.66 7.85
CA LYS A 61 9.48 9.97 7.34
C LYS A 61 10.54 8.85 7.52
N SER A 62 10.15 7.70 8.05
CA SER A 62 11.02 6.55 8.25
C SER A 62 10.21 5.25 8.19
N GLY A 63 10.62 4.33 7.33
CA GLY A 63 10.22 2.92 7.39
C GLY A 63 9.20 2.45 6.36
N PHE A 64 8.27 3.28 5.88
CA PHE A 64 7.30 2.83 4.86
C PHE A 64 7.90 2.88 3.45
N SER A 65 8.42 4.03 3.04
CA SER A 65 9.14 4.19 1.77
C SER A 65 10.46 3.44 1.73
N ASP A 66 11.03 3.16 2.90
CA ASP A 66 12.39 2.65 3.04
C ASP A 66 12.44 1.13 3.01
N VAL A 67 11.29 0.43 3.04
CA VAL A 67 11.27 -1.03 2.89
C VAL A 67 11.83 -1.39 1.52
N TYR A 68 12.78 -2.32 1.55
CA TYR A 68 13.45 -2.88 0.40
C TYR A 68 13.37 -4.40 0.50
N VAL A 69 13.04 -5.08 -0.59
CA VAL A 69 12.96 -6.54 -0.63
C VAL A 69 14.35 -7.12 -0.80
N ASP A 70 14.84 -7.85 0.21
CA ASP A 70 16.13 -8.55 0.14
C ASP A 70 15.95 -9.98 -0.41
N ALA A 71 15.57 -10.07 -1.68
CA ALA A 71 15.39 -11.35 -2.35
C ALA A 71 16.72 -11.94 -2.86
N GLY A 72 16.82 -13.27 -2.77
CA GLY A 72 17.88 -14.17 -3.24
C GLY A 72 18.97 -13.54 -4.11
N THR A 73 18.86 -13.72 -5.42
CA THR A 73 19.83 -13.20 -6.40
C THR A 73 19.64 -11.70 -6.66
N SER A 74 20.68 -11.05 -7.22
CA SER A 74 20.62 -9.64 -7.57
C SER A 74 19.46 -9.31 -8.52
N ASP A 75 19.19 -10.16 -9.52
CA ASP A 75 18.14 -9.91 -10.51
C ASP A 75 16.74 -10.05 -9.90
N GLU A 76 16.53 -11.06 -9.05
CA GLU A 76 15.27 -11.25 -8.33
C GLU A 76 14.98 -10.05 -7.41
N ARG A 77 16.02 -9.55 -6.75
CA ARG A 77 15.96 -8.38 -5.88
C ARG A 77 15.59 -7.12 -6.65
N VAL A 78 16.22 -6.88 -7.80
CA VAL A 78 15.89 -5.74 -8.66
C VAL A 78 14.44 -5.84 -9.14
N ALA A 79 14.01 -6.99 -9.64
CA ALA A 79 12.65 -7.20 -10.11
C ALA A 79 11.60 -7.02 -8.99
N ALA A 80 11.88 -7.53 -7.79
CA ALA A 80 11.00 -7.40 -6.64
C ALA A 80 10.82 -5.94 -6.19
N ASN A 81 11.92 -5.17 -6.16
CA ASN A 81 11.87 -3.76 -5.76
C ASN A 81 11.23 -2.87 -6.82
N ILE A 82 11.44 -3.15 -8.12
CA ILE A 82 10.68 -2.49 -9.20
C ILE A 82 9.18 -2.71 -9.03
N LYS A 83 8.77 -3.95 -8.72
CA LYS A 83 7.36 -4.28 -8.47
C LYS A 83 6.82 -3.57 -7.22
N LEU A 84 7.60 -3.51 -6.15
CA LEU A 84 7.23 -2.80 -4.93
C LEU A 84 7.00 -1.30 -5.20
N ASP A 85 7.89 -0.67 -5.95
CA ASP A 85 7.77 0.74 -6.31
C ASP A 85 6.57 1.00 -7.22
N ASP A 86 6.27 0.13 -8.20
CA ASP A 86 5.04 0.24 -9.01
C ASP A 86 3.77 0.21 -8.15
N ILE A 87 3.73 -0.70 -7.17
CA ILE A 87 2.59 -0.81 -6.25
C ILE A 87 2.44 0.47 -5.44
N ARG A 88 3.52 0.95 -4.82
CA ARG A 88 3.52 2.18 -4.01
C ARG A 88 3.08 3.40 -4.82
N GLN A 89 3.62 3.55 -6.03
CA GLN A 89 3.30 4.67 -6.92
C GLN A 89 1.84 4.61 -7.38
N SER A 90 1.36 3.43 -7.79
CA SER A 90 -0.04 3.23 -8.20
C SER A 90 -1.02 3.57 -7.08
N LEU A 91 -0.72 3.15 -5.85
CA LEU A 91 -1.54 3.45 -4.67
C LEU A 91 -1.46 4.94 -4.30
N TRP A 92 -0.28 5.54 -4.37
CA TRP A 92 -0.10 6.98 -4.15
C TRP A 92 -0.92 7.81 -5.15
N ASP A 93 -0.83 7.50 -6.44
CA ASP A 93 -1.59 8.21 -7.47
C ASP A 93 -3.10 8.03 -7.32
N ALA A 94 -3.55 6.85 -6.86
CA ALA A 94 -4.95 6.62 -6.55
C ALA A 94 -5.40 7.54 -5.42
N PHE A 95 -4.69 7.57 -4.29
CA PHE A 95 -5.08 8.33 -3.09
C PHE A 95 -4.75 9.83 -3.16
N LYS A 96 -3.91 10.28 -4.11
CA LYS A 96 -3.58 11.70 -4.31
C LYS A 96 -4.58 12.44 -5.20
N ARG A 97 -5.28 11.74 -6.10
CA ARG A 97 -6.30 12.32 -7.00
C ARG A 97 -7.65 12.60 -6.33
N ALA A 98 -7.70 12.51 -4.99
CA ALA A 98 -8.87 12.80 -4.15
C ALA A 98 -9.05 14.30 -3.94
#